data_AF-A0A2S7X3A7-F1
#
_entry.id   AF-A0A2S7X3A7-F1
#
_cell.length_a   1.000
_cell.length_b   1.000
_cell.length_c   1.000
_cell.angle_alpha   90.00
_cell.angle_beta   90.00
_cell.angle_gamma   90.00
#
_symmetry.space_group_name_H-M   'P 1'
#
loop_
_entity.id
_entity.type
_entity.pdbx_description
1 polymer ?
#
loop_
_entity_poly.entity_id
_entity_poly.type
_entity_poly.pdbx_seq_one_letter_code
_entity_poly.pdbx_strand_id
1 'polypeptide(L)' 'MNEINECPNCLSDELLISENQKTVICSDCGVVKKDGVWVLVTTPQSEAVI' A
#
# COMPACT_ATOMS: atom_id res chain seq x y z
N MET A 1 -18.35 3.17 -12.66
CA MET A 1 -17.08 3.85 -12.30
C MET A 1 -16.20 2.77 -11.69
N ASN A 2 -15.04 2.46 -12.26
CA ASN A 2 -14.12 1.47 -11.68
C ASN A 2 -13.45 2.12 -10.47
N GLU A 3 -14.03 1.92 -9.29
CA GLU A 3 -13.30 2.11 -8.04
C GLU A 3 -12.10 1.16 -8.09
N ILE A 4 -10.89 1.71 -7.94
CA ILE A 4 -9.66 0.93 -7.93
C ILE A 4 -9.70 0.06 -6.66
N ASN A 5 -10.12 -1.19 -6.81
CA ASN A 5 -10.24 -2.19 -5.73
C ASN A 5 -8.97 -3.03 -5.57
N GLU A 6 -7.90 -2.70 -6.31
CA GLU A 6 -6.69 -3.52 -6.38
C GLU A 6 -5.46 -2.64 -6.13
N CYS A 7 -4.44 -3.23 -5.51
CA CYS A 7 -3.16 -2.58 -5.34
C CYS A 7 -2.50 -2.35 -6.72
N PRO A 8 -2.09 -1.12 -7.08
CA PRO A 8 -1.48 -0.85 -8.38
C PRO A 8 -0.08 -1.48 -8.54
N ASN A 9 0.52 -1.96 -7.45
CA ASN A 9 1.87 -2.53 -7.46
C ASN A 9 1.88 -4.04 -7.70
N CYS A 10 1.01 -4.78 -7.00
CA CYS A 10 0.97 -6.25 -7.07
C CYS A 10 -0.34 -6.80 -7.64
N LEU A 11 -1.30 -5.93 -7.96
CA LEU A 11 -2.65 -6.28 -8.41
C LEU A 11 -3.46 -7.12 -7.40
N SER A 12 -3.02 -7.15 -6.13
CA SER A 12 -3.75 -7.83 -5.07
C SER A 12 -4.97 -7.02 -4.64
N ASP A 13 -6.09 -7.71 -4.42
CA ASP A 13 -7.32 -7.21 -3.83
C ASP A 13 -7.30 -7.19 -2.29
N GLU A 14 -6.24 -7.71 -1.68
CA GLU A 14 -6.04 -7.72 -0.22
C GLU A 14 -5.60 -6.33 0.29
N LEU A 15 -6.59 -5.46 0.49
CA LEU A 15 -6.40 -4.07 0.93
C LEU A 15 -6.99 -3.84 2.33
N LEU A 16 -6.16 -3.38 3.26
CA LEU A 16 -6.58 -2.88 4.56
C LEU A 16 -6.95 -1.40 4.44
N ILE A 17 -8.24 -1.10 4.56
CA ILE A 17 -8.77 0.26 4.47
C ILE A 17 -9.04 0.78 5.89
N SER A 18 -8.45 1.91 6.25
CA SER A 18 -8.72 2.57 7.52
C SER A 18 -10.17 3.07 7.57
N GLU A 19 -10.79 3.12 8.76
CA GLU A 19 -12.19 3.52 8.95
C GLU A 19 -12.52 4.91 8.38
N ASN A 20 -11.52 5.80 8.33
CA ASN A 20 -11.67 7.13 7.76
C ASN A 20 -11.43 7.20 6.24
N GLN A 21 -11.16 6.06 5.59
CA GLN A 21 -10.83 5.90 4.16
C GLN A 21 -9.67 6.77 3.66
N LYS A 22 -8.89 7.38 4.57
CA LYS A 22 -7.73 8.21 4.21
C LYS A 22 -6.48 7.40 3.96
N THR A 23 -6.46 6.17 4.48
CA THR A 23 -5.31 5.28 4.38
C THR A 23 -5.77 3.91 3.91
N VAL A 24 -5.13 3.42 2.83
CA VAL A 24 -5.28 2.05 2.33
C VAL A 24 -3.90 1.41 2.33
N ILE A 25 -3.77 0.19 2.82
CA ILE A 25 -2.50 -0.52 2.87
C ILE A 25 -2.72 -1.84 2.13
N CYS A 26 -1.85 -2.16 1.18
CA CYS A 26 -1.85 -3.48 0.58
C CYS A 26 -1.17 -4.46 1.53
N SER A 27 -1.90 -5.50 1.94
CA SER A 27 -1.39 -6.55 2.84
C SER A 27 -0.27 -7.38 2.20
N ASP A 28 -0.29 -7.51 0.87
CA ASP A 28 0.61 -8.39 0.14
C ASP A 28 2.00 -7.75 -0.08
N CYS A 29 2.03 -6.53 -0.59
CA CYS A 29 3.28 -5.83 -0.93
C CYS A 29 3.64 -4.66 0.01
N GLY A 30 2.79 -4.35 1.00
CA GLY A 30 3.04 -3.30 1.99
C GLY A 30 2.91 -1.87 1.45
N VAL A 31 2.43 -1.68 0.22
CA VAL A 31 2.27 -0.35 -0.39
C VAL A 31 1.12 0.40 0.29
N VAL A 32 1.32 1.68 0.56
CA VAL A 32 0.38 2.51 1.33
C VAL A 32 -0.21 3.62 0.46
N LYS A 33 -1.52 3.66 0.28
CA LYS A 33 -2.25 4.82 -0.23
C LYS A 33 -2.55 5.77 0.91
N LYS A 34 -2.11 7.02 0.84
CA LYS A 34 -2.42 8.07 1.81
C LYS A 34 -2.95 9.30 1.08
N ASP A 35 -4.11 9.80 1.52
CA ASP A 35 -4.77 10.97 0.91
C ASP A 35 -4.95 10.83 -0.62
N GLY A 36 -5.25 9.63 -1.09
CA GLY A 36 -5.44 9.34 -2.52
C GLY A 36 -4.18 8.94 -3.29
N VAL A 37 -2.99 9.12 -2.71
CA VAL A 37 -1.69 8.90 -3.36
C VAL A 37 -1.06 7.60 -2.87
N TRP A 38 -0.67 6.71 -3.79
CA TRP A 38 0.07 5.49 -3.45
C TRP A 38 1.55 5.80 -3.22
N VAL A 39 2.02 5.49 -2.02
CA VAL A 39 3.39 5.62 -1.55
C VAL A 39 3.98 4.23 -1.46
N LEU A 40 4.97 3.97 -2.31
CA LEU A 40 5.79 2.77 -2.22
C LEU A 40 6.70 2.93 -1.01
N VAL A 41 6.48 2.14 0.04
CA VAL A 41 7.42 2.04 1.15
C VAL A 41 8.55 1.13 0.69
N THR A 42 9.46 1.66 -0.13
CA THR A 42 10.79 1.08 -0.23
C THR A 42 11.43 1.33 1.12
N THR A 43 11.42 0.33 2.01
CA THR A 43 12.36 0.35 3.12
C THR A 43 13.74 0.60 2.48
N PRO A 44 14.50 1.63 2.88
CA PRO A 44 15.93 1.54 2.66
C PRO A 44 16.30 0.22 3.33
N GLN A 45 16.79 -0.73 2.55
CA GLN A 45 17.52 -1.85 3.13
C GLN A 45 18.69 -1.20 3.87
N SER A 46 18.49 -0.82 5.13
CA SER A 46 19.56 -0.90 6.09
C SER A 46 19.85 -2.38 6.15
N GLU A 47 20.76 -2.80 5.27
CA GLU A 47 21.70 -3.86 5.57
C GLU A 47 22.13 -3.64 7.02
N ALA A 48 21.51 -4.38 7.93
CA ALA A 48 22.12 -4.67 9.20
C ALA A 48 23.30 -5.58 8.86
N VAL A 49 24.42 -4.95 8.45
CA VAL A 49 25.73 -5.56 8.49
C VAL A 49 26.01 -5.81 9.98
N ILE A 50 25.86 -7.06 10.39
CA ILE A 50 26.50 -7.60 11.59
C ILE A 50 27.06 -8.96 11.25
#